data_AF-A0A352FVS4-F1
#
_entry.id   AF-A0A352FVS4-F1
#
_cell.length_a   1.000
_cell.length_b   1.000
_cell.length_c   1.000
_cell.angle_alpha   90.00
_cell.angle_beta   90.00
_cell.angle_gamma   90.00
#
_symmetry.space_group_name_H-M   'P 1'
#
loop_
_entity.id
_entity.type
_entity.pdbx_description
1 polymer ?
#
loop_
_entity_poly.entity_id
_entity_poly.type
_entity_poly.pdbx_seq_one_letter_code
_entity_poly.pdbx_strand_id
1 'polypeptide(L)' 'MPLREEIEQLAARKAGEYSDKEFALFAEFKSSLNRGEIRAAERNADGKWQTNAWVKRGILLGFRMGAIVDMS' A
#
# COMPACT_ATOMS: atom_id res chain seq x y z
N MET A 1 3.24 11.32 -9.72
CA MET A 1 4.01 10.19 -10.30
C MET A 1 3.11 8.96 -10.24
N PRO A 2 3.37 7.81 -10.92
CA PRO A 2 2.45 6.68 -10.78
C PRO A 2 2.42 6.22 -9.31
N LEU A 3 1.22 6.09 -8.73
CA LEU A 3 0.93 5.73 -7.32
C LEU A 3 1.89 4.67 -6.73
N ARG A 4 2.27 3.68 -7.55
CA ARG A 4 3.27 2.66 -7.21
C ARG A 4 4.59 3.25 -6.72
N GLU A 5 5.20 4.16 -7.47
CA GLU A 5 6.53 4.71 -7.16
C GLU A 5 6.50 5.48 -5.85
N GLU A 6 5.45 6.29 -5.63
CA GLU A 6 5.29 7.08 -4.41
C GLU A 6 5.09 6.18 -3.17
N ILE A 7 4.32 5.09 -3.31
CA ILE A 7 4.15 4.09 -2.24
C ILE A 7 5.43 3.31 -1.98
N GLU A 8 6.18 2.91 -3.01
CA GLU A 8 7.45 2.19 -2.83
C GLU A 8 8.49 3.08 -2.14
N GLN A 9 8.58 4.36 -2.51
CA GLN A 9 9.46 5.34 -1.85
C GLN A 9 9.07 5.54 -0.39
N LEU A 10 7.79 5.74 -0.10
CA LEU A 10 7.31 5.94 1.27
C LEU A 10 7.50 4.68 2.13
N ALA A 11 7.26 3.49 1.57
CA ALA A 11 7.44 2.22 2.28
C ALA A 11 8.91 1.90 2.59
N ALA A 12 9.84 2.35 1.73
CA ALA A 12 11.28 2.19 1.92
C ALA A 12 11.88 3.13 2.97
N ARG A 13 11.17 4.21 3.34
CA ARG A 13 11.59 5.12 4.42
C ARG A 13 11.60 4.38 5.76
N LYS A 14 12.56 4.74 6.63
CA LYS A 14 12.53 4.33 8.04
C LYS A 14 11.23 4.81 8.70
N ALA A 15 10.76 4.07 9.70
CA ALA A 15 9.63 4.48 10.51
C ALA A 15 9.89 5.86 11.14
N GLY A 16 8.88 6.72 11.13
CA GLY A 16 8.94 8.08 11.61
C GLY A 16 7.58 8.75 11.47
N GLU A 17 7.51 10.04 11.75
CA GLU A 17 6.28 10.81 11.59
C GLU A 17 5.87 10.90 10.13
N TYR A 18 4.54 10.88 9.90
CA TYR A 18 3.94 10.98 8.59
C TYR A 18 3.20 12.31 8.44
N SER A 19 3.38 12.98 7.31
CA SER A 19 2.65 14.20 6.99
C SER A 19 1.23 13.90 6.49
N ASP A 20 0.35 14.91 6.51
CA ASP A 20 -1.00 14.81 5.93
C ASP A 20 -0.98 14.38 4.46
N LYS A 21 0.05 14.80 3.71
CA LYS A 21 0.25 14.39 2.32
C LYS A 21 0.52 12.89 2.20
N GLU A 22 1.29 12.33 3.13
CA GLU A 22 1.60 10.90 3.15
C GLU A 22 0.37 10.08 3.57
N PHE A 23 -0.42 10.58 4.51
CA PHE A 23 -1.72 9.98 4.83
C PHE A 23 -2.70 10.03 3.65
N ALA A 24 -2.76 11.14 2.91
CA ALA A 24 -3.59 11.25 1.71
C ALA A 24 -3.15 10.28 0.61
N LEU A 25 -1.83 10.17 0.38
CA LEU A 25 -1.25 9.18 -0.55
C LEU A 25 -1.62 7.74 -0.14
N PHE A 26 -1.49 7.42 1.14
CA PHE A 26 -1.88 6.10 1.63
C PHE A 26 -3.39 5.85 1.54
N ALA A 27 -4.22 6.88 1.73
CA ALA A 27 -5.66 6.79 1.56
C ALA A 27 -6.04 6.47 0.11
N GLU A 28 -5.36 7.07 -0.88
CA GLU A 28 -5.52 6.73 -2.30
C GLU A 28 -5.15 5.26 -2.55
N PHE A 29 -3.98 4.81 -2.08
CA PHE A 29 -3.55 3.41 -2.17
C PHE A 29 -4.59 2.44 -1.60
N LYS A 30 -5.08 2.71 -0.39
CA LYS A 30 -6.12 1.91 0.28
C LYS A 30 -7.41 1.89 -0.55
N SER A 31 -7.79 3.04 -1.13
CA SER A 31 -8.98 3.17 -1.95
C SER A 31 -8.90 2.31 -3.22
N SER A 32 -7.78 2.37 -3.94
CA SER A 32 -7.53 1.52 -5.12
C SER A 32 -7.48 0.03 -4.78
N LEU A 33 -6.91 -0.34 -3.63
CA LEU A 33 -6.91 -1.72 -3.14
C LEU A 33 -8.34 -2.23 -2.87
N ASN A 34 -9.16 -1.41 -2.20
CA ASN A 34 -10.56 -1.72 -1.90
C ASN A 34 -11.43 -1.82 -3.16
N ARG A 35 -11.18 -0.98 -4.16
CA ARG A 35 -11.85 -1.06 -5.48
C ARG A 35 -11.37 -2.22 -6.34
N GLY A 36 -10.26 -2.88 -5.96
CA GLY A 36 -9.66 -3.96 -6.72
C GLY A 36 -8.88 -3.52 -7.96
N GLU A 37 -8.63 -2.22 -8.12
CA GLU A 37 -7.78 -1.64 -9.18
C GLU A 37 -6.32 -2.09 -9.06
N ILE A 38 -5.88 -2.32 -7.82
CA ILE A 38 -4.59 -2.92 -7.51
C ILE A 38 -4.81 -4.17 -6.68
N ARG A 39 -4.00 -5.21 -6.91
CA ARG A 39 -4.13 -6.52 -6.27
C ARG A 39 -2.77 -6.98 -5.75
N ALA A 40 -2.72 -7.65 -4.60
CA ALA A 40 -1.47 -8.17 -4.05
C ALA A 40 -0.89 -9.36 -4.85
N ALA A 41 -1.74 -10.02 -5.63
CA ALA A 41 -1.38 -11.02 -6.61
C ALA A 41 -2.42 -11.04 -7.73
N GLU A 42 -2.00 -11.37 -8.94
CA GLU A 42 -2.85 -11.49 -10.12
C GLU A 42 -2.38 -12.65 -11.01
N ARG A 43 -3.26 -13.15 -11.88
CA ARG A 43 -2.88 -14.14 -12.90
C ARG A 43 -2.24 -13.41 -14.08
N ASN A 44 -1.03 -13.82 -14.45
CA ASN A 44 -0.38 -13.32 -15.64
C ASN A 44 -1.02 -13.92 -16.91
N ALA A 45 -0.56 -13.50 -18.08
CA ALA A 45 -1.05 -13.97 -19.38
C ALA A 45 -0.92 -15.50 -19.56
N ASP A 46 0.08 -16.13 -18.93
CA ASP A 46 0.30 -17.59 -18.96
C ASP A 46 -0.59 -18.35 -17.96
N GLY A 47 -1.51 -17.65 -17.29
CA GLY A 47 -2.38 -18.21 -16.27
C GLY A 47 -1.69 -18.51 -14.93
N LYS A 48 -0.41 -18.17 -14.75
CA LYS A 48 0.34 -18.35 -13.50
C LYS A 48 0.05 -17.19 -12.54
N TRP A 49 0.01 -17.49 -11.25
CA TRP A 49 -0.08 -16.43 -10.23
C TRP A 49 1.25 -15.70 -10.09
N GLN A 50 1.21 -14.38 -10.20
CA GLN A 50 2.33 -13.48 -9.93
C GLN A 50 2.01 -12.62 -8.71
N THR A 51 3.02 -12.39 -7.87
CA THR A 51 2.91 -11.51 -6.70
C THR A 51 3.27 -10.08 -7.07
N ASN A 52 2.44 -9.12 -6.66
CA ASN A 52 2.72 -7.69 -6.73
C ASN A 52 3.36 -7.22 -5.42
N ALA A 53 4.69 -7.31 -5.34
CA ALA A 53 5.44 -7.03 -4.11
C ALA A 53 5.22 -5.60 -3.58
N TRP A 54 5.06 -4.63 -4.48
CA TRP A 54 4.82 -3.23 -4.12
C TRP A 54 3.50 -3.04 -3.35
N VAL A 55 2.44 -3.77 -3.73
CA VAL A 55 1.15 -3.73 -3.02
C VAL A 55 1.31 -4.29 -1.61
N LYS A 56 2.05 -5.40 -1.45
CA LYS A 56 2.33 -5.98 -0.13
C LYS A 56 3.13 -5.01 0.75
N ARG A 57 4.12 -4.31 0.18
CA ARG A 57 4.86 -3.24 0.87
C ARG A 57 3.93 -2.10 1.30
N GLY A 58 2.99 -1.69 0.44
CA GLY A 58 1.97 -0.70 0.78
C GLY A 58 1.06 -1.14 1.93
N ILE A 59 0.63 -2.41 1.97
CA ILE A 59 -0.15 -2.95 3.09
C ILE A 59 0.65 -2.88 4.41
N LEU A 60 1.93 -3.26 4.38
CA LEU A 60 2.82 -3.17 5.56
C LEU A 60 3.07 -1.72 6.00
N LEU A 61 3.18 -0.79 5.05
CA LEU A 61 3.23 0.64 5.34
C LEU A 61 1.98 1.10 6.09
N GLY A 62 0.79 0.62 5.71
CA GLY A 62 -0.45 0.89 6.41
C GLY A 62 -0.43 0.49 7.89
N PHE A 63 0.11 -0.68 8.21
CA PHE A 63 0.29 -1.09 9.60
C PHE A 63 1.28 -0.20 10.36
N ARG A 64 2.31 0.31 9.68
CA ARG A 64 3.31 1.21 10.27
C ARG A 64 2.75 2.62 10.52
N MET A 65 1.85 3.09 9.66
CA MET A 65 1.19 4.40 9.78
C MET A 65 -0.01 4.39 10.74
N GLY A 66 -0.65 3.23 10.91
CA GLY A 66 -1.82 3.08 11.77
C GLY A 66 -1.49 3.07 13.25
N ALA A 67 -2.52 3.30 14.07
CA ALA A 67 -2.46 3.16 15.52
C ALA A 67 -3.33 1.98 15.97
N ILE A 68 -3.00 1.40 17.12
CA ILE A 68 -3.86 0.42 17.79
C ILE A 68 -5.04 1.21 18.39
N VAL A 69 -6.26 0.77 18.09
CA VAL A 69 -7.49 1.32 18.63
C VAL A 69 -8.20 0.21 19.39
N ASP A 70 -8.66 0.51 20.61
CA ASP A 70 -9.46 -0.41 21.40
C ASP A 70 -10.86 -0.55 20.79
N MET A 71 -11.31 -1.79 20.65
CA MET A 71 -12.59 -2.17 20.01
C MET A 71 -13.48 -2.99 20.98
N SER A 72 -13.17 -2.95 22.29
CA SER A 72 -13.93 -3.65 23.34
C SER A 72 -15.27 -3.00 23.70
#